data_AF-A0A0N0D230-F1
#
_entry.id   AF-A0A0N0D230-F1
#
_cell.length_a   1.000
_cell.length_b   1.000
_cell.length_c   1.000
_cell.angle_alpha   90.00
_cell.angle_beta   90.00
_cell.angle_gamma   90.00
#
_symmetry.space_group_name_H-M   'P 1'
#
loop_
_entity.id
_entity.type
_entity.pdbx_description
1 polymer ?
#
loop_
_entity_poly.entity_id
_entity_poly.type
_entity_poly.pdbx_seq_one_letter_code
_entity_poly.pdbx_strand_id
1 'polypeptide(L)'
;ADNTVKLLPIKTLIELRKEFQDQINIEIAVQPLEGVLDKKSRKFFEQACELADLIGGLPSKDRPMPEKHLDIIMDMAKSMNKKIDVHIDQENNPFENETELLALKTIEHGLEGYVSGVHAISLSAKPPSEQDRIIKLLKEANLNIIVCPAAGISMKQLDLHVPSHNSIAPVGKLIDSGIKVFMGIDNIADLFMPLADADMWFECRLLMESCRFYDLEKVAEIVTDKSGFTINNSL
;
A
#
# COMPACT_ATOMS: atom_id res chain seq x y z
N ALA A 1 3.10 -15.00 4.86
CA ALA A 1 3.95 -16.17 5.20
C ALA A 1 4.71 -15.82 6.46
N ASP A 2 4.75 -16.71 7.44
CA ASP A 2 5.33 -16.42 8.77
C ASP A 2 5.72 -17.73 9.49
N ASN A 3 6.14 -17.64 10.74
CA ASN A 3 6.53 -18.81 11.53
C ASN A 3 5.36 -19.74 11.94
N THR A 4 4.13 -19.23 11.89
CA THR A 4 2.90 -19.96 12.26
C THR A 4 2.38 -20.78 11.09
N VAL A 5 2.09 -20.14 9.95
CA VAL A 5 1.48 -20.77 8.76
C VAL A 5 2.49 -21.10 7.67
N LYS A 6 3.75 -20.69 7.82
CA LYS A 6 4.85 -20.97 6.88
C LYS A 6 4.47 -20.47 5.48
N LEU A 7 4.58 -21.32 4.47
CA LEU A 7 4.27 -21.02 3.07
C LEU A 7 2.85 -21.45 2.66
N LEU A 8 2.01 -21.92 3.58
CA LEU A 8 0.67 -22.40 3.24
C LEU A 8 -0.14 -21.35 2.45
N PRO A 9 -0.27 -20.08 2.91
CA PRO A 9 -1.13 -19.12 2.20
C PRO A 9 -0.72 -18.87 0.75
N ILE A 10 0.58 -18.67 0.49
CA ILE A 10 1.05 -18.40 -0.87
C ILE A 10 0.90 -19.60 -1.80
N LYS A 11 1.14 -20.82 -1.30
CA LYS A 11 0.92 -22.04 -2.09
C LYS A 11 -0.56 -22.19 -2.46
N THR A 12 -1.46 -21.94 -1.52
CA THR A 12 -2.90 -21.96 -1.77
C THR A 12 -3.31 -20.88 -2.78
N LEU A 13 -2.81 -19.65 -2.66
CA LEU A 13 -3.12 -18.58 -3.62
C LEU A 13 -2.60 -18.89 -5.04
N ILE A 14 -1.46 -19.58 -5.17
CA ILE A 14 -0.96 -20.03 -6.48
C ILE A 14 -1.85 -21.11 -7.10
N GLU A 15 -2.42 -22.00 -6.29
CA GLU A 15 -3.40 -22.99 -6.75
C GLU A 15 -4.69 -22.31 -7.21
N LEU A 16 -5.22 -21.38 -6.40
CA LEU A 16 -6.40 -20.59 -6.75
C LEU A 16 -6.20 -19.75 -8.01
N ARG A 17 -5.01 -19.16 -8.20
CA ARG A 17 -4.69 -18.44 -9.43
C ARG A 17 -4.88 -19.31 -10.68
N LYS A 18 -4.51 -20.59 -10.61
CA LYS A 18 -4.70 -21.53 -11.74
C LYS A 18 -6.16 -21.90 -11.92
N GLU A 19 -6.88 -22.12 -10.83
CA GLU A 19 -8.31 -22.48 -10.86
C GLU A 19 -9.17 -21.35 -11.45
N PHE A 20 -8.85 -20.10 -11.14
CA PHE A 20 -9.64 -18.93 -11.53
C PHE A 20 -9.05 -18.11 -12.69
N GLN A 21 -8.03 -18.62 -13.39
CA GLN A 21 -7.31 -17.88 -14.44
C GLN A 21 -8.21 -17.34 -15.58
N ASP A 22 -9.33 -18.01 -15.86
CA ASP A 22 -10.28 -17.62 -16.90
C ASP A 22 -11.32 -16.59 -16.43
N GLN A 23 -11.33 -16.26 -15.13
CA GLN A 23 -12.32 -15.38 -14.50
C GLN A 23 -11.68 -14.11 -13.93
N ILE A 24 -10.56 -14.24 -13.22
CA ILE A 24 -9.87 -13.14 -12.55
C ILE A 24 -8.36 -13.29 -12.69
N ASN A 25 -7.68 -12.17 -12.93
CA ASN A 25 -6.23 -12.13 -12.84
C ASN A 25 -5.81 -11.89 -11.39
N ILE A 26 -5.01 -12.80 -10.83
CA ILE A 26 -4.54 -12.71 -9.44
C ILE A 26 -3.03 -12.46 -9.44
N GLU A 27 -2.62 -11.32 -8.90
CA GLU A 27 -1.24 -11.04 -8.49
C GLU A 27 -1.12 -11.21 -6.98
N ILE A 28 0.02 -11.75 -6.52
CA ILE A 28 0.27 -12.03 -5.11
C ILE A 28 1.45 -11.18 -4.66
N ALA A 29 1.20 -10.36 -3.64
CA ALA A 29 2.22 -9.76 -2.81
C ALA A 29 2.35 -10.53 -1.48
N VAL A 30 3.52 -10.46 -0.84
CA VAL A 30 3.74 -11.05 0.49
C VAL A 30 4.02 -9.95 1.48
N GLN A 31 3.21 -9.85 2.55
CA GLN A 31 3.39 -8.86 3.60
C GLN A 31 4.19 -9.43 4.81
N PRO A 32 5.19 -8.71 5.34
CA PRO A 32 6.02 -9.15 6.48
C PRO A 32 5.40 -8.77 7.84
N LEU A 33 4.37 -9.50 8.28
CA LEU A 33 3.62 -9.17 9.51
C LEU A 33 4.45 -9.25 10.81
N GLU A 34 5.54 -10.03 10.80
CA GLU A 34 6.49 -10.19 11.92
C GLU A 34 7.74 -9.28 11.77
N GLY A 35 7.77 -8.38 10.79
CA GLY A 35 8.94 -7.58 10.43
C GLY A 35 9.99 -8.37 9.63
N VAL A 36 11.05 -7.67 9.19
CA VAL A 36 12.12 -8.21 8.33
C VAL A 36 13.53 -8.01 8.93
N LEU A 37 13.68 -7.32 10.05
CA LEU A 37 14.99 -7.12 10.67
C LEU A 37 15.53 -8.41 11.30
N ASP A 38 14.66 -9.17 11.97
CA ASP A 38 15.03 -10.46 12.52
C ASP A 38 15.05 -11.54 11.42
N LYS A 39 16.20 -12.21 11.28
CA LYS A 39 16.39 -13.24 10.24
C LYS A 39 15.44 -14.43 10.42
N LYS A 40 15.04 -14.75 11.65
CA LYS A 40 14.12 -15.87 11.91
C LYS A 40 12.70 -15.50 11.46
N SER A 41 12.22 -14.30 11.79
CA SER A 41 10.96 -13.76 11.24
C SER A 41 10.98 -13.68 9.72
N ARG A 42 12.10 -13.21 9.15
CA ARG A 42 12.23 -12.97 7.70
C ARG A 42 12.33 -14.25 6.85
N LYS A 43 12.76 -15.37 7.41
CA LYS A 43 13.03 -16.61 6.64
C LYS A 43 11.86 -17.05 5.74
N PHE A 44 10.63 -17.09 6.26
CA PHE A 44 9.46 -17.50 5.47
C PHE A 44 8.96 -16.40 4.54
N PHE A 45 9.22 -15.14 4.88
CA PHE A 45 8.96 -14.00 4.00
C PHE A 45 9.86 -14.06 2.75
N GLU A 46 11.17 -14.27 2.90
CA GLU A 46 12.12 -14.44 1.78
C GLU A 46 11.68 -15.57 0.84
N GLN A 47 11.40 -16.76 1.40
CA GLN A 47 10.95 -17.92 0.62
C GLN A 47 9.61 -17.68 -0.11
N ALA A 48 8.69 -16.94 0.51
CA ALA A 48 7.43 -16.60 -0.12
C ALA A 48 7.62 -15.54 -1.22
N CYS A 49 8.52 -14.56 -1.00
CA CYS A 49 8.83 -13.54 -2.00
C CYS A 49 9.40 -14.16 -3.28
N GLU A 50 10.14 -15.27 -3.22
CA GLU A 50 10.59 -15.99 -4.43
C GLU A 50 9.42 -16.47 -5.30
N LEU A 51 8.29 -16.85 -4.68
CA LEU A 51 7.09 -17.39 -5.34
C LEU A 51 6.07 -16.31 -5.73
N ALA A 52 6.14 -15.12 -5.13
CA ALA A 52 5.19 -14.03 -5.31
C ALA A 52 5.49 -13.19 -6.57
N ASP A 53 4.56 -12.35 -7.03
CA ASP A 53 4.83 -11.42 -8.14
C ASP A 53 5.38 -10.08 -7.63
N LEU A 54 5.00 -9.68 -6.41
CA LEU A 54 5.45 -8.45 -5.75
C LEU A 54 6.03 -8.74 -4.36
N ILE A 55 6.93 -7.86 -3.93
CA ILE A 55 7.43 -7.83 -2.55
C ILE A 55 6.60 -6.83 -1.75
N GLY A 56 6.00 -7.29 -0.65
CA GLY A 56 5.27 -6.41 0.26
C GLY A 56 6.18 -5.79 1.32
N GLY A 57 5.71 -4.71 1.96
CA GLY A 57 6.39 -4.06 3.07
C GLY A 57 5.43 -3.55 4.13
N LEU A 58 5.88 -3.56 5.38
CA LEU A 58 5.15 -3.05 6.54
C LEU A 58 6.15 -2.42 7.55
N PRO A 59 6.76 -1.27 7.22
CA PRO A 59 7.83 -0.64 8.01
C PRO A 59 7.46 -0.39 9.48
N SER A 60 6.17 -0.20 9.77
CA SER A 60 5.66 -0.03 11.13
C SER A 60 6.00 -1.19 12.07
N LYS A 61 6.18 -2.41 11.56
CA LYS A 61 6.55 -3.60 12.38
C LYS A 61 7.98 -3.58 12.89
N ASP A 62 8.87 -2.83 12.25
CA ASP A 62 10.29 -2.77 12.58
C ASP A 62 10.68 -1.42 13.19
N ARG A 63 9.71 -0.64 13.69
CA ARG A 63 9.98 0.55 14.50
C ARG A 63 10.86 0.18 15.72
N PRO A 64 11.86 1.00 16.07
CA PRO A 64 12.10 2.37 15.61
C PRO A 64 13.03 2.49 14.39
N MET A 65 13.27 1.40 13.63
CA MET A 65 14.13 1.40 12.44
C MET A 65 13.37 1.07 11.13
N PRO A 66 12.27 1.78 10.80
CA PRO A 66 11.49 1.52 9.58
C PRO A 66 12.31 1.71 8.30
N GLU A 67 13.36 2.54 8.33
CA GLU A 67 14.26 2.76 7.19
C GLU A 67 15.01 1.49 6.79
N LYS A 68 15.44 0.69 7.78
CA LYS A 68 16.14 -0.57 7.53
C LYS A 68 15.20 -1.66 7.00
N HIS A 69 13.92 -1.60 7.38
CA HIS A 69 12.90 -2.46 6.78
C HIS A 69 12.82 -2.23 5.28
N LEU A 70 12.71 -0.95 4.89
CA LEU A 70 12.64 -0.56 3.48
C LEU A 70 13.91 -0.94 2.72
N ASP A 71 15.09 -0.74 3.30
CA ASP A 71 16.36 -1.16 2.69
C ASP A 71 16.36 -2.65 2.34
N ILE A 72 15.93 -3.51 3.26
CA ILE A 72 15.91 -4.96 3.06
C ILE A 72 14.94 -5.34 1.94
N ILE A 73 13.71 -4.84 1.97
CA ILE A 73 12.71 -5.24 0.96
C ILE A 73 13.05 -4.67 -0.43
N MET A 74 13.68 -3.49 -0.50
CA MET A 74 14.11 -2.87 -1.75
C MET A 74 15.31 -3.60 -2.38
N ASP A 75 16.30 -3.98 -1.56
CA ASP A 75 17.41 -4.82 -2.02
C ASP A 75 16.91 -6.17 -2.54
N MET A 76 15.96 -6.80 -1.82
CA MET A 76 15.32 -8.03 -2.26
C MET A 76 14.59 -7.84 -3.59
N ALA A 77 13.84 -6.75 -3.75
CA ALA A 77 13.08 -6.47 -4.97
C ALA A 77 13.98 -6.35 -6.18
N LYS A 78 15.10 -5.61 -6.04
CA LYS A 78 16.13 -5.50 -7.07
C LYS A 78 16.73 -6.86 -7.42
N SER A 79 17.08 -7.66 -6.41
CA SER A 79 17.66 -8.98 -6.64
C SER A 79 16.72 -9.96 -7.35
N MET A 80 15.41 -9.81 -7.13
CA MET A 80 14.37 -10.70 -7.67
C MET A 80 13.67 -10.14 -8.91
N ASN A 81 14.00 -8.90 -9.32
CA ASN A 81 13.35 -8.19 -10.41
C ASN A 81 11.81 -8.00 -10.24
N LYS A 82 11.36 -7.69 -9.02
CA LYS A 82 9.94 -7.56 -8.66
C LYS A 82 9.57 -6.14 -8.23
N LYS A 83 8.33 -5.72 -8.53
CA LYS A 83 7.73 -4.50 -7.99
C LYS A 83 7.49 -4.61 -6.48
N ILE A 84 7.27 -3.47 -5.82
CA ILE A 84 7.10 -3.38 -4.37
C ILE A 84 5.75 -2.74 -4.02
N ASP A 85 5.09 -3.29 -2.98
CA ASP A 85 3.85 -2.75 -2.44
C ASP A 85 3.88 -2.63 -0.89
N VAL A 86 3.96 -1.40 -0.38
CA VAL A 86 4.24 -1.13 1.03
C VAL A 86 3.03 -0.52 1.73
N HIS A 87 2.54 -1.16 2.79
CA HIS A 87 1.56 -0.54 3.68
C HIS A 87 2.23 0.52 4.53
N ILE A 88 1.75 1.76 4.42
CA ILE A 88 2.35 2.94 5.04
C ILE A 88 1.29 3.80 5.71
N ASP A 89 1.70 4.52 6.74
CA ASP A 89 0.96 5.65 7.27
C ASP A 89 -0.48 5.30 7.73
N GLN A 90 -0.64 4.19 8.45
CA GLN A 90 -1.94 3.61 8.81
C GLN A 90 -2.52 4.14 10.14
N GLU A 91 -1.81 4.99 10.87
CA GLU A 91 -2.18 5.43 12.23
C GLU A 91 -3.04 6.70 12.27
N ASN A 92 -3.30 7.32 11.11
CA ASN A 92 -4.03 8.59 11.02
C ASN A 92 -3.40 9.68 11.90
N ASN A 93 -2.08 9.78 11.87
CA ASN A 93 -1.24 10.51 12.81
C ASN A 93 -0.34 11.54 12.08
N PRO A 94 -0.42 12.85 12.40
CA PRO A 94 0.38 13.87 11.70
C PRO A 94 1.90 13.70 11.88
N PHE A 95 2.34 12.93 12.87
CA PHE A 95 3.76 12.68 13.16
C PHE A 95 4.33 11.42 12.48
N GLU A 96 3.49 10.60 11.86
CA GLU A 96 3.92 9.44 11.08
C GLU A 96 4.45 9.91 9.72
N ASN A 97 5.62 9.40 9.28
CA ASN A 97 6.32 9.89 8.09
C ASN A 97 6.71 8.76 7.12
N GLU A 98 5.98 7.64 7.13
CA GLU A 98 6.31 6.48 6.30
C GLU A 98 6.09 6.77 4.81
N THR A 99 5.12 7.62 4.44
CA THR A 99 4.96 8.07 3.04
C THR A 99 6.18 8.83 2.54
N GLU A 100 6.69 9.77 3.34
CA GLU A 100 7.90 10.53 2.99
C GLU A 100 9.13 9.62 2.94
N LEU A 101 9.29 8.77 3.94
CA LEU A 101 10.40 7.83 4.03
C LEU A 101 10.42 6.86 2.83
N LEU A 102 9.26 6.34 2.42
CA LEU A 102 9.15 5.45 1.28
C LEU A 102 9.59 6.13 -0.01
N ALA A 103 9.21 7.39 -0.23
CA ALA A 103 9.62 8.14 -1.41
C ALA A 103 11.14 8.42 -1.42
N LEU A 104 11.73 8.80 -0.27
CA LEU A 104 13.18 8.97 -0.13
C LEU A 104 13.92 7.66 -0.44
N LYS A 105 13.47 6.55 0.14
CA LYS A 105 14.08 5.24 -0.07
C LYS A 105 13.93 4.74 -1.52
N THR A 106 12.79 5.03 -2.15
CA THR A 106 12.57 4.70 -3.57
C THR A 106 13.62 5.37 -4.46
N ILE A 107 13.91 6.65 -4.22
CA ILE A 107 14.96 7.40 -4.95
C ILE A 107 16.35 6.88 -4.59
N GLU A 108 16.64 6.66 -3.30
CA GLU A 108 17.93 6.14 -2.82
C GLU A 108 18.30 4.81 -3.49
N HIS A 109 17.31 3.93 -3.69
CA HIS A 109 17.51 2.61 -4.28
C HIS A 109 17.40 2.57 -5.80
N GLY A 110 17.01 3.67 -6.45
CA GLY A 110 16.82 3.75 -7.91
C GLY A 110 15.62 2.92 -8.39
N LEU A 111 14.51 2.96 -7.64
CA LEU A 111 13.31 2.16 -7.86
C LEU A 111 12.10 3.01 -8.29
N GLU A 112 12.35 4.20 -8.84
CA GLU A 112 11.31 5.11 -9.27
C GLU A 112 10.37 4.46 -10.29
N GLY A 113 9.05 4.51 -10.04
CA GLY A 113 8.04 3.88 -10.90
C GLY A 113 7.75 2.40 -10.61
N TYR A 114 8.47 1.78 -9.67
CA TYR A 114 8.31 0.36 -9.31
C TYR A 114 7.76 0.13 -7.90
N VAL A 115 7.44 1.21 -7.18
CA VAL A 115 6.99 1.17 -5.79
C VAL A 115 5.60 1.78 -5.67
N SER A 116 4.73 1.07 -4.95
CA SER A 116 3.41 1.55 -4.52
C SER A 116 3.36 1.65 -3.00
N GLY A 117 2.72 2.70 -2.49
CA GLY A 117 2.36 2.85 -1.08
C GLY A 117 0.86 2.62 -0.87
N VAL A 118 0.47 1.72 0.02
CA VAL A 118 -0.93 1.48 0.40
C VAL A 118 -1.31 2.36 1.58
N HIS A 119 -2.51 2.95 1.50
CA HIS A 119 -3.16 3.84 2.46
C HIS A 119 -2.71 5.30 2.43
N ALA A 120 -1.48 5.59 2.86
CA ALA A 120 -0.98 6.97 3.05
C ALA A 120 -1.92 7.86 3.89
N ILE A 121 -2.60 7.29 4.89
CA ILE A 121 -3.68 7.97 5.63
C ILE A 121 -3.12 9.16 6.41
N SER A 122 -2.02 8.96 7.12
CA SER A 122 -1.38 9.98 7.95
C SER A 122 -0.90 11.21 7.18
N LEU A 123 -0.70 11.12 5.86
CA LEU A 123 -0.43 12.29 5.02
C LEU A 123 -1.58 13.31 5.11
N SER A 124 -2.83 12.88 5.19
CA SER A 124 -4.00 13.76 5.32
C SER A 124 -4.04 14.54 6.64
N ALA A 125 -3.42 14.00 7.70
CA ALA A 125 -3.33 14.61 9.02
C ALA A 125 -2.33 15.77 9.08
N LYS A 126 -1.39 15.82 8.12
CA LYS A 126 -0.32 16.83 8.10
C LYS A 126 -0.85 18.21 7.66
N PRO A 127 -0.18 19.31 8.06
CA PRO A 127 -0.49 20.64 7.55
C PRO A 127 -0.44 20.69 6.01
N PRO A 128 -1.26 21.52 5.34
CA PRO A 128 -1.31 21.57 3.88
C PRO A 128 0.05 21.78 3.20
N SER A 129 0.93 22.60 3.76
CA SER A 129 2.27 22.83 3.22
C SER A 129 3.17 21.59 3.28
N GLU A 130 3.03 20.77 4.33
CA GLU A 130 3.77 19.51 4.45
C GLU A 130 3.22 18.46 3.48
N GLN A 131 1.90 18.42 3.30
CA GLN A 131 1.31 17.58 2.25
C GLN A 131 1.90 17.94 0.88
N ASP A 132 1.92 19.22 0.52
CA ASP A 132 2.40 19.66 -0.79
C ASP A 132 3.90 19.36 -0.98
N ARG A 133 4.71 19.52 0.08
CA ARG A 133 6.13 19.16 0.08
C ARG A 133 6.34 17.66 -0.14
N ILE A 134 5.61 16.82 0.58
CA ILE A 134 5.71 15.36 0.45
C ILE A 134 5.19 14.91 -0.92
N ILE A 135 4.09 15.46 -1.42
CA ILE A 135 3.55 15.12 -2.74
C ILE A 135 4.54 15.44 -3.86
N LYS A 136 5.28 16.57 -3.75
CA LYS A 136 6.37 16.86 -4.69
C LYS A 136 7.44 15.76 -4.66
N LEU A 137 7.81 15.28 -3.48
CA LEU A 137 8.76 14.18 -3.34
C LEU A 137 8.20 12.86 -3.91
N LEU A 138 6.93 12.55 -3.71
CA LEU A 138 6.28 11.38 -4.32
C LEU A 138 6.38 11.43 -5.85
N LYS A 139 6.25 12.62 -6.43
CA LYS A 139 6.39 12.84 -7.87
C LYS A 139 7.82 12.61 -8.36
N GLU A 140 8.81 13.09 -7.61
CA GLU A 140 10.23 12.84 -7.89
C GLU A 140 10.54 11.33 -7.83
N ALA A 141 9.97 10.62 -6.86
CA ALA A 141 10.10 9.17 -6.71
C ALA A 141 9.26 8.35 -7.73
N ASN A 142 8.41 9.01 -8.53
CA ASN A 142 7.40 8.35 -9.36
C ASN A 142 6.64 7.23 -8.60
N LEU A 143 6.26 7.54 -7.35
CA LEU A 143 5.61 6.62 -6.43
C LEU A 143 4.11 6.56 -6.73
N ASN A 144 3.55 5.35 -6.76
CA ASN A 144 2.10 5.17 -6.82
C ASN A 144 1.49 5.16 -5.42
N ILE A 145 0.22 5.58 -5.27
CA ILE A 145 -0.53 5.45 -4.01
C ILE A 145 -1.77 4.60 -4.24
N ILE A 146 -2.03 3.65 -3.36
CA ILE A 146 -3.26 2.84 -3.35
C ILE A 146 -4.09 3.29 -2.15
N VAL A 147 -5.33 3.71 -2.38
CA VAL A 147 -6.27 4.08 -1.31
C VAL A 147 -7.33 3.01 -1.12
N CYS A 148 -7.63 2.72 0.14
CA CYS A 148 -8.69 1.78 0.53
C CYS A 148 -9.64 2.51 1.50
N PRO A 149 -10.64 3.27 1.00
CA PRO A 149 -11.45 4.18 1.81
C PRO A 149 -12.10 3.55 3.04
N ALA A 150 -12.78 2.41 2.89
CA ALA A 150 -13.48 1.76 4.02
C ALA A 150 -12.50 1.25 5.08
N ALA A 151 -11.41 0.61 4.65
CA ALA A 151 -10.35 0.17 5.54
C ALA A 151 -9.67 1.37 6.25
N GLY A 152 -9.40 2.46 5.53
CA GLY A 152 -8.80 3.64 6.11
C GLY A 152 -9.64 4.26 7.23
N ILE A 153 -10.96 4.32 7.05
CA ILE A 153 -11.91 4.82 8.06
C ILE A 153 -12.03 3.85 9.26
N SER A 154 -11.86 2.55 9.05
CA SER A 154 -11.97 1.55 10.12
C SER A 154 -10.70 1.41 10.97
N MET A 155 -9.57 1.94 10.50
CA MET A 155 -8.29 1.87 11.22
C MET A 155 -8.42 2.38 12.66
N LYS A 156 -7.69 1.69 13.56
CA LYS A 156 -7.68 2.04 14.98
C LYS A 156 -7.14 3.46 15.17
N GLN A 157 -7.97 4.32 15.73
CA GLN A 157 -7.56 5.68 16.06
C GLN A 157 -6.66 5.71 17.29
N LEU A 158 -5.63 6.56 17.24
CA LEU A 158 -4.80 6.88 18.40
C LEU A 158 -5.57 7.81 19.36
N ASP A 159 -5.19 7.81 20.63
CA ASP A 159 -5.70 8.76 21.63
C ASP A 159 -5.03 10.14 21.45
N LEU A 160 -5.33 10.78 20.31
CA LEU A 160 -4.79 12.07 19.90
C LEU A 160 -5.93 13.03 19.54
N HIS A 161 -5.78 14.28 19.95
CA HIS A 161 -6.73 15.35 19.62
C HIS A 161 -6.09 16.26 18.57
N VAL A 162 -6.61 16.22 17.35
CA VAL A 162 -6.12 16.99 16.20
C VAL A 162 -7.29 17.68 15.48
N PRO A 163 -7.05 18.73 14.68
CA PRO A 163 -8.09 19.28 13.80
C PRO A 163 -8.71 18.18 12.94
N SER A 164 -10.01 18.25 12.68
CA SER A 164 -10.70 17.19 11.95
C SER A 164 -10.17 17.03 10.53
N HIS A 165 -9.75 15.83 10.18
CA HIS A 165 -9.51 15.35 8.82
C HIS A 165 -10.10 13.94 8.69
N ASN A 166 -10.24 13.45 7.47
CA ASN A 166 -10.66 12.07 7.24
C ASN A 166 -9.47 11.13 7.33
N SER A 167 -9.73 9.86 7.63
CA SER A 167 -8.72 8.79 7.61
C SER A 167 -8.53 8.23 6.19
N ILE A 168 -8.33 9.10 5.21
CA ILE A 168 -8.07 8.76 3.80
C ILE A 168 -7.01 9.73 3.28
N ALA A 169 -6.03 9.25 2.50
CA ALA A 169 -5.03 10.10 1.85
C ALA A 169 -5.65 11.31 1.12
N PRO A 170 -4.91 12.42 0.92
CA PRO A 170 -5.43 13.61 0.23
C PRO A 170 -5.55 13.38 -1.30
N VAL A 171 -6.49 12.52 -1.71
CA VAL A 171 -6.65 12.01 -3.09
C VAL A 171 -6.74 13.11 -4.13
N GLY A 172 -7.54 14.14 -3.89
CA GLY A 172 -7.66 15.27 -4.84
C GLY A 172 -6.30 15.94 -5.11
N LYS A 173 -5.51 16.20 -4.06
CA LYS A 173 -4.18 16.79 -4.21
C LYS A 173 -3.20 15.86 -4.93
N LEU A 174 -3.25 14.56 -4.63
CA LEU A 174 -2.41 13.55 -5.27
C LEU A 174 -2.68 13.51 -6.77
N ILE A 175 -3.94 13.37 -7.17
CA ILE A 175 -4.35 13.32 -8.58
C ILE A 175 -4.02 14.63 -9.30
N ASP A 176 -4.36 15.79 -8.72
CA ASP A 176 -4.09 17.09 -9.35
C ASP A 176 -2.59 17.39 -9.50
N SER A 177 -1.74 16.73 -8.70
CA SER A 177 -0.27 16.82 -8.81
C SER A 177 0.33 15.84 -9.84
N GLY A 178 -0.49 14.94 -10.39
CA GLY A 178 -0.10 13.91 -11.34
C GLY A 178 0.47 12.65 -10.70
N ILE A 179 0.19 12.40 -9.41
CA ILE A 179 0.50 11.12 -8.77
C ILE A 179 -0.52 10.08 -9.25
N LYS A 180 -0.03 8.89 -9.62
CA LYS A 180 -0.92 7.77 -9.92
C LYS A 180 -1.55 7.25 -8.64
N VAL A 181 -2.87 7.30 -8.60
CA VAL A 181 -3.68 6.78 -7.49
C VAL A 181 -4.50 5.60 -7.98
N PHE A 182 -4.51 4.52 -7.20
CA PHE A 182 -5.34 3.35 -7.42
C PHE A 182 -6.31 3.16 -6.25
N MET A 183 -7.39 2.41 -6.45
CA MET A 183 -8.34 2.07 -5.40
C MET A 183 -8.37 0.57 -5.12
N GLY A 184 -8.42 0.20 -3.84
CA GLY A 184 -8.59 -1.18 -3.39
C GLY A 184 -9.63 -1.30 -2.27
N ILE A 185 -10.06 -2.54 -2.00
CA ILE A 185 -10.93 -2.89 -0.87
C ILE A 185 -10.13 -3.07 0.43
N ASP A 186 -8.88 -3.54 0.31
CA ASP A 186 -8.07 -4.11 1.40
C ASP A 186 -8.64 -5.44 1.92
N ASN A 187 -9.34 -5.43 3.06
CA ASN A 187 -9.84 -6.62 3.73
C ASN A 187 -11.27 -6.98 3.28
N ILE A 188 -11.59 -8.28 3.20
CA ILE A 188 -12.95 -8.79 2.90
C ILE A 188 -13.33 -9.83 3.95
N ALA A 189 -14.41 -9.57 4.69
CA ALA A 189 -14.99 -10.47 5.69
C ALA A 189 -13.96 -11.15 6.63
N ASP A 190 -12.97 -10.39 7.11
CA ASP A 190 -11.90 -10.92 7.96
C ASP A 190 -11.88 -10.30 9.38
N LEU A 191 -10.81 -10.57 10.13
CA LEU A 191 -10.66 -10.07 11.51
C LEU A 191 -10.57 -8.54 11.60
N PHE A 192 -10.07 -7.88 10.56
CA PHE A 192 -9.90 -6.43 10.51
C PHE A 192 -11.17 -5.75 9.98
N MET A 193 -11.81 -6.33 8.95
CA MET A 193 -13.04 -5.82 8.34
C MET A 193 -14.09 -6.93 8.20
N PRO A 194 -14.86 -7.23 9.26
CA PRO A 194 -15.82 -8.33 9.24
C PRO A 194 -17.04 -8.10 8.34
N LEU A 195 -17.28 -6.86 7.90
CA LEU A 195 -18.46 -6.47 7.11
C LEU A 195 -18.13 -6.06 5.66
N ALA A 196 -16.85 -6.01 5.28
CA ALA A 196 -16.49 -5.65 3.91
C ALA A 196 -16.84 -6.79 2.93
N ASP A 197 -17.45 -6.44 1.80
CA ASP A 197 -18.11 -7.36 0.87
C ASP A 197 -17.59 -7.27 -0.58
N ALA A 198 -16.43 -6.63 -0.78
CA ALA A 198 -15.76 -6.45 -2.06
C ALA A 198 -16.49 -5.55 -3.08
N ASP A 199 -17.42 -4.70 -2.65
CA ASP A 199 -18.09 -3.75 -3.54
C ASP A 199 -17.25 -2.49 -3.83
N MET A 200 -16.64 -2.44 -5.02
CA MET A 200 -15.88 -1.26 -5.48
C MET A 200 -16.75 -0.01 -5.66
N TRP A 201 -18.07 -0.13 -5.91
CA TRP A 201 -18.96 1.03 -5.97
C TRP A 201 -19.13 1.67 -4.59
N PHE A 202 -19.18 0.85 -3.55
CA PHE A 202 -19.19 1.33 -2.17
C PHE A 202 -17.91 2.13 -1.87
N GLU A 203 -16.73 1.61 -2.22
CA GLU A 203 -15.46 2.34 -2.03
C GLU A 203 -15.44 3.66 -2.81
N CYS A 204 -15.89 3.66 -4.06
CA CYS A 204 -15.97 4.88 -4.87
C CYS A 204 -16.87 5.93 -4.21
N ARG A 205 -18.08 5.55 -3.80
CA ARG A 205 -19.02 6.46 -3.14
C ARG A 205 -18.47 6.98 -1.82
N LEU A 206 -17.88 6.09 -1.01
CA LEU A 206 -17.30 6.44 0.28
C LEU A 206 -16.13 7.42 0.12
N LEU A 207 -15.26 7.21 -0.86
CA LEU A 207 -14.20 8.16 -1.20
C LEU A 207 -14.78 9.54 -1.54
N MET A 208 -15.74 9.60 -2.46
CA MET A 208 -16.32 10.87 -2.91
C MET A 208 -16.98 11.64 -1.76
N GLU A 209 -17.79 10.96 -0.95
CA GLU A 209 -18.52 11.56 0.18
C GLU A 209 -17.57 12.02 1.30
N SER A 210 -16.61 11.18 1.69
CA SER A 210 -15.63 11.50 2.73
C SER A 210 -14.70 12.62 2.29
N CYS A 211 -14.07 12.49 1.13
CA CYS A 211 -13.05 13.43 0.65
C CYS A 211 -13.62 14.66 -0.06
N ARG A 212 -14.96 14.76 -0.25
CA ARG A 212 -15.63 15.83 -1.02
C ARG A 212 -15.13 15.94 -2.45
N PHE A 213 -14.79 14.80 -3.04
CA PHE A 213 -14.17 14.70 -4.35
C PHE A 213 -15.19 14.10 -5.33
N TYR A 214 -16.03 14.93 -5.94
CA TYR A 214 -17.16 14.50 -6.79
C TYR A 214 -16.84 14.49 -8.29
N ASP A 215 -15.57 14.23 -8.65
CA ASP A 215 -15.14 14.09 -10.04
C ASP A 215 -15.30 12.62 -10.47
N LEU A 216 -16.43 12.30 -11.09
CA LEU A 216 -16.78 10.93 -11.47
C LEU A 216 -15.81 10.33 -12.48
N GLU A 217 -15.27 11.13 -13.41
CA GLU A 217 -14.33 10.65 -14.43
C GLU A 217 -13.01 10.26 -13.76
N LYS A 218 -12.45 11.12 -12.90
CA LYS A 218 -11.23 10.79 -12.15
C LYS A 218 -11.42 9.60 -11.21
N VAL A 219 -12.57 9.48 -10.55
CA VAL A 219 -12.86 8.32 -9.69
C VAL A 219 -12.95 7.02 -10.51
N ALA A 220 -13.60 7.07 -11.67
CA ALA A 220 -13.65 5.94 -12.60
C ALA A 220 -12.25 5.57 -13.12
N GLU A 221 -11.39 6.54 -13.38
CA GLU A 221 -9.99 6.29 -13.78
C GLU A 221 -9.22 5.55 -12.69
N ILE A 222 -9.20 6.03 -11.44
CA ILE A 222 -8.40 5.39 -10.37
C ILE A 222 -8.89 3.99 -9.98
N VAL A 223 -10.19 3.70 -10.15
CA VAL A 223 -10.77 2.39 -9.81
C VAL A 223 -10.61 1.36 -10.95
N THR A 224 -10.37 1.83 -12.17
CA THR A 224 -10.22 0.97 -13.36
C THR A 224 -8.81 0.94 -13.94
N ASP A 225 -7.89 1.80 -13.49
CA ASP A 225 -6.50 1.81 -13.94
C ASP A 225 -5.78 0.53 -13.52
N LYS A 226 -5.28 -0.21 -14.52
CA LYS A 226 -4.54 -1.46 -14.35
C LYS A 226 -3.03 -1.28 -14.51
N SER A 227 -2.55 -0.04 -14.67
CA SER A 227 -1.13 0.24 -14.88
C SER A 227 -0.25 -0.07 -13.66
N GLY A 228 -0.86 -0.19 -12.48
CA GLY A 228 -0.21 -0.63 -11.24
C GLY A 228 0.15 -2.12 -11.21
N PHE A 229 -0.58 -2.98 -11.94
CA PHE A 229 -0.33 -4.42 -11.97
C PHE A 229 1.00 -4.77 -12.67
N THR A 230 1.57 -5.94 -12.35
CA THR A 230 2.81 -6.46 -12.95
C THR A 230 2.64 -7.05 -14.35
N ILE A 231 1.41 -7.29 -14.79
CA ILE A 231 1.03 -7.88 -16.11
C ILE A 231 1.80 -7.26 -17.30
N ASN A 232 2.26 -6.01 -17.17
CA ASN A 232 2.90 -5.28 -18.27
C ASN A 232 4.38 -4.94 -18.08
N ASN A 233 5.02 -5.14 -16.92
CA ASN A 233 6.44 -4.82 -16.72
C ASN A 233 6.99 -5.47 -15.43
N SER A 234 8.07 -6.25 -15.54
CA SER A 234 9.00 -6.52 -14.44
C SER A 234 9.94 -5.32 -14.23
N LEU A 235 10.75 -5.33 -13.15
CA LEU A 235 11.82 -4.34 -12.97
C LEU A 235 12.71 -4.21 -14.21
#